data_AF-A0A2S9ZVN8-F1
#
_entry.id   AF-A0A2S9ZVN8-F1
#
_cell.length_a   1.000
_cell.length_b   1.000
_cell.length_c   1.000
_cell.angle_alpha   90.00
_cell.angle_beta   90.00
_cell.angle_gamma   90.00
#
_symmetry.space_group_name_H-M   'P 1'
#
loop_
_entity.id
_entity.type
_entity.pdbx_description
1 polymer ?
#
loop_
_entity_poly.entity_id
_entity_poly.type
_entity_poly.pdbx_seq_one_letter_code
_entity_poly.pdbx_strand_id
1 'polypeptide(L)'
;MLLDRTTKQPSLISFFSSTSSHPTLLAHLEAAKGSNESFISLLDDATDERETLLAWNGSSQADLQARSASLAAQRDSTGTTLQHLRGQVLHLQAPNCRTTYIRFGSLDKGKWKTDGLGVKLPVVHFQLKELGQEMYLDVAVVDDQDEMTVVRCSTWQARASRQ
;
A
#
# COMPACT_ATOMS: atom_id res chain seq x y z
N MET A 1 17.28 12.39 -1.99
CA MET A 1 15.83 12.19 -1.89
C MET A 1 15.14 12.82 -3.10
N LEU A 2 14.00 12.27 -3.50
CA LEU A 2 13.28 12.62 -4.73
C LEU A 2 12.89 14.12 -4.77
N LEU A 3 12.30 14.64 -3.68
CA LEU A 3 11.72 15.99 -3.65
C LEU A 3 12.63 17.05 -3.03
N ASP A 4 13.77 16.67 -2.44
CA ASP A 4 14.75 17.64 -1.89
C ASP A 4 15.38 18.53 -2.95
N ARG A 5 15.34 18.10 -4.22
CA ARG A 5 15.85 18.89 -5.36
C ARG A 5 14.93 20.04 -5.77
N THR A 6 13.74 20.13 -5.18
CA THR A 6 12.79 21.22 -5.44
C THR A 6 12.96 22.32 -4.40
N THR A 7 13.24 23.55 -4.85
CA THR A 7 13.49 24.71 -3.97
C THR A 7 12.27 25.14 -3.16
N LYS A 8 11.05 24.78 -3.61
CA LYS A 8 9.80 24.96 -2.86
C LYS A 8 8.87 23.77 -3.11
N GLN A 9 8.54 23.03 -2.05
CA GLN A 9 7.52 21.99 -2.12
C GLN A 9 6.13 22.64 -2.13
N PRO A 10 5.18 22.12 -2.93
CA PRO A 10 3.79 22.58 -2.87
C PRO A 10 3.18 22.27 -1.51
N SER A 11 2.10 22.96 -1.13
CA SER A 11 1.39 22.73 0.13
C SER A 11 0.68 21.37 0.22
N LEU A 12 0.57 20.66 -0.91
CA LEU A 12 0.01 19.32 -1.02
C LEU A 12 0.83 18.51 -2.04
N ILE A 13 1.24 17.31 -1.65
CA ILE A 13 1.91 16.34 -2.52
C ILE A 13 1.10 15.05 -2.51
N SER A 14 0.71 14.56 -3.69
CA SER A 14 0.02 13.28 -3.85
C SER A 14 0.98 12.24 -4.43
N PHE A 15 1.33 11.22 -3.65
CA PHE A 15 2.20 10.13 -4.12
C PHE A 15 1.46 9.04 -4.89
N PHE A 16 0.19 8.87 -4.56
CA PHE A 16 -0.67 7.84 -5.12
C PHE A 16 -2.05 8.42 -5.36
N SER A 17 -2.63 8.09 -6.51
CA SER A 17 -4.04 8.26 -6.80
C SER A 17 -4.46 7.08 -7.65
N SER A 18 -5.46 6.31 -7.21
CA SER A 18 -5.94 5.14 -7.96
C SER A 18 -6.44 5.50 -9.34
N THR A 19 -6.93 6.72 -9.55
CA THR A 19 -7.48 7.21 -10.84
C THR A 19 -6.44 7.89 -11.73
N SER A 20 -5.16 7.91 -11.32
CA SER A 20 -4.06 8.38 -12.17
C SER A 20 -3.82 7.41 -13.33
N SER A 21 -3.27 7.91 -14.44
CA SER A 21 -2.85 7.05 -15.57
C SER A 21 -1.69 6.12 -15.21
N HIS A 22 -0.83 6.53 -14.26
CA HIS A 22 0.33 5.75 -13.80
C HIS A 22 0.38 5.78 -12.26
N PRO A 23 -0.57 5.13 -11.59
CA PRO A 23 -0.79 5.28 -10.15
C PRO A 23 0.38 4.73 -9.32
N THR A 24 1.14 3.78 -9.87
CA THR A 24 2.24 3.09 -9.20
C THR A 24 3.63 3.47 -9.74
N LEU A 25 3.75 4.55 -10.51
CA LEU A 25 5.01 4.96 -11.15
C LEU A 25 6.17 5.12 -10.15
N LEU A 26 5.89 5.64 -8.97
CA LEU A 26 6.88 5.88 -7.90
C LEU A 26 6.93 4.74 -6.87
N ALA A 27 6.12 3.70 -7.07
CA ALA A 27 5.91 2.66 -6.09
C ALA A 27 6.70 1.40 -6.43
N HIS A 28 7.33 0.82 -5.41
CA HIS A 28 7.76 -0.56 -5.43
C HIS A 28 6.62 -1.45 -4.93
N LEU A 29 6.29 -2.48 -5.70
CA LEU A 29 5.22 -3.42 -5.44
C LEU A 29 5.82 -4.80 -5.21
N GLU A 30 5.41 -5.48 -4.15
CA GLU A 30 5.81 -6.87 -3.92
C GLU A 30 4.60 -7.67 -3.47
N ALA A 31 4.38 -8.82 -4.08
CA ALA A 31 3.42 -9.82 -3.64
C ALA A 31 4.17 -11.02 -3.07
N ALA A 32 3.61 -11.66 -2.05
CA ALA A 32 4.19 -12.84 -1.41
C ALA A 32 4.50 -13.95 -2.42
N LYS A 33 5.71 -14.51 -2.31
CA LYS A 33 6.14 -15.66 -3.13
C LYS A 33 5.45 -16.93 -2.63
N GLY A 34 5.07 -17.82 -3.54
CA GLY A 34 4.49 -19.12 -3.21
C GLY A 34 3.05 -19.07 -2.68
N SER A 35 2.37 -17.92 -2.79
CA SER A 35 0.94 -17.81 -2.49
C SER A 35 0.19 -17.28 -3.71
N ASN A 36 -0.82 -18.03 -4.16
CA ASN A 36 -1.67 -17.66 -5.29
C ASN A 36 -2.74 -16.62 -4.93
N GLU A 37 -3.05 -16.52 -3.64
CA GLU A 37 -4.03 -15.59 -3.07
C GLU A 37 -3.42 -14.23 -2.71
N SER A 38 -2.11 -14.08 -2.95
CA SER A 38 -1.36 -12.87 -2.67
C SER A 38 -1.22 -12.03 -3.94
N PHE A 39 -1.86 -10.87 -3.97
CA PHE A 39 -1.83 -10.00 -5.14
C PHE A 39 -2.05 -8.53 -4.80
N ILE A 40 -1.69 -7.68 -5.76
CA ILE A 40 -1.98 -6.26 -5.75
C ILE A 40 -2.69 -5.93 -7.06
N SER A 41 -3.84 -5.28 -7.00
CA SER A 41 -4.59 -4.88 -8.19
C SER A 41 -5.30 -3.54 -8.02
N LEU A 42 -5.63 -2.91 -9.14
CA LEU A 42 -6.58 -1.81 -9.20
C LEU A 42 -7.93 -2.35 -9.63
N LEU A 43 -9.00 -2.06 -8.90
CA LEU A 43 -10.35 -2.56 -9.21
C LEU A 43 -11.42 -1.55 -8.80
N ASP A 44 -12.63 -1.69 -9.33
CA ASP A 44 -13.78 -0.94 -8.85
C ASP A 44 -14.21 -1.46 -7.46
N ASP A 45 -14.23 -0.59 -6.45
CA ASP A 45 -14.48 -1.01 -5.06
C ASP A 45 -15.89 -1.57 -4.83
N ALA A 46 -16.86 -1.26 -5.69
CA ALA A 46 -18.23 -1.73 -5.53
C ALA A 46 -18.49 -3.06 -6.25
N THR A 47 -17.75 -3.37 -7.31
CA THR A 47 -18.07 -4.52 -8.19
C THR A 47 -16.91 -5.49 -8.40
N ASP A 48 -15.69 -5.12 -8.00
CA ASP A 48 -14.43 -5.77 -8.36
C ASP A 48 -14.14 -5.83 -9.86
N GLU A 49 -14.92 -5.11 -10.68
CA GLU A 49 -14.76 -5.08 -12.12
C GLU A 49 -13.56 -4.20 -12.54
N ARG A 50 -13.19 -4.30 -13.83
CA ARG A 50 -12.09 -3.54 -14.46
C ARG A 50 -10.76 -3.73 -13.75
N GLU A 51 -10.55 -4.93 -13.21
CA GLU A 51 -9.34 -5.27 -12.49
C GLU A 51 -8.10 -5.12 -13.39
N THR A 52 -7.09 -4.42 -12.90
CA THR A 52 -5.74 -4.38 -13.46
C THR A 52 -4.79 -5.00 -12.43
N LEU A 53 -4.27 -6.18 -12.73
CA LEU A 53 -3.33 -6.89 -11.86
C LEU A 53 -1.95 -6.25 -11.94
N LEU A 54 -1.44 -5.77 -10.80
CA LEU A 54 -0.19 -5.02 -10.70
C LEU A 54 0.97 -5.89 -10.20
N ALA A 55 0.71 -6.80 -9.27
CA ALA A 55 1.68 -7.75 -8.77
C ALA A 55 1.00 -9.06 -8.37
N TRP A 56 1.51 -10.18 -8.86
CA TRP A 56 1.03 -11.53 -8.57
C TRP A 56 2.08 -12.54 -9.04
N ASN A 57 2.21 -13.66 -8.32
CA ASN A 57 3.23 -14.68 -8.60
C ASN A 57 2.66 -16.00 -9.14
N GLY A 58 1.36 -16.08 -9.39
CA GLY A 58 0.76 -17.27 -10.00
C GLY A 58 1.12 -17.42 -11.47
N SER A 59 1.08 -18.65 -11.97
CA SER A 59 1.57 -18.99 -13.31
C SER A 59 0.61 -19.86 -14.11
N SER A 60 -0.41 -20.43 -13.46
CA SER A 60 -1.39 -21.31 -14.08
C SER A 60 -2.80 -20.72 -14.06
N GLN A 61 -3.66 -21.28 -14.92
CA GLN A 61 -5.09 -20.94 -14.93
C GLN A 61 -5.77 -21.32 -13.59
N ALA A 62 -5.32 -22.41 -12.96
CA ALA A 62 -5.83 -22.81 -11.65
C ALA A 62 -5.48 -21.78 -10.57
N ASP A 63 -4.28 -21.21 -10.62
CA ASP A 63 -3.86 -20.14 -9.70
C ASP A 63 -4.75 -18.90 -9.89
N LEU A 64 -5.05 -18.54 -11.14
CA LEU A 64 -5.91 -17.40 -11.46
C LEU A 64 -7.34 -17.61 -10.93
N GLN A 65 -7.88 -18.83 -11.06
CA GLN A 65 -9.19 -19.19 -10.53
C GLN A 65 -9.22 -19.14 -9.00
N ALA A 66 -8.21 -19.70 -8.33
CA ALA A 66 -8.08 -19.66 -6.87
C ALA A 66 -8.01 -18.21 -6.36
N ARG A 67 -7.21 -17.37 -7.02
CA ARG A 67 -7.10 -15.94 -6.70
C ARG A 67 -8.45 -15.21 -6.83
N SER A 68 -9.14 -15.39 -7.96
CA SER A 68 -10.43 -14.72 -8.19
C SER A 68 -11.51 -15.22 -7.23
N ALA A 69 -11.51 -16.51 -6.87
CA ALA A 69 -12.40 -17.04 -5.84
C ALA A 69 -12.09 -16.44 -4.45
N SER A 70 -10.81 -16.27 -4.13
CA SER A 70 -10.36 -15.65 -2.88
C SER A 70 -10.82 -14.19 -2.78
N LEU A 71 -10.64 -13.39 -3.84
CA LEU A 71 -11.14 -12.00 -3.91
C LEU A 71 -12.65 -11.93 -3.69
N ALA A 72 -13.42 -12.78 -4.38
CA ALA A 72 -14.88 -12.82 -4.22
C ALA A 72 -15.29 -13.20 -2.78
N ALA A 73 -14.61 -14.15 -2.16
CA ALA A 73 -14.86 -14.54 -0.78
C ALA A 73 -14.59 -13.40 0.21
N GLN A 74 -13.61 -12.53 -0.06
CA GLN A 74 -13.35 -11.37 0.80
C GLN A 74 -14.45 -10.32 0.72
N ARG A 75 -15.04 -10.10 -0.46
CA ARG A 75 -16.17 -9.18 -0.57
C ARG A 75 -17.35 -9.65 0.31
N ASP A 76 -17.65 -10.93 0.26
CA ASP A 76 -18.79 -11.49 0.99
C ASP A 76 -18.51 -11.65 2.50
N SER A 77 -17.23 -11.77 2.90
CA SER A 77 -16.81 -11.89 4.31
C SER A 77 -16.76 -10.57 5.05
N THR A 78 -16.67 -9.44 4.33
CA THR A 78 -16.68 -8.11 4.94
C THR A 78 -18.07 -7.81 5.50
N GLY A 79 -18.35 -8.28 6.72
CA GLY A 79 -19.50 -7.87 7.55
C GLY A 79 -19.46 -6.38 7.94
N THR A 80 -18.80 -5.55 7.14
CA THR A 80 -18.66 -4.11 7.31
C THR A 80 -19.93 -3.45 6.79
N THR A 81 -20.50 -2.54 7.56
CA THR A 81 -21.62 -1.70 7.11
C THR A 81 -21.16 -0.55 6.22
N LEU A 82 -19.88 -0.54 5.80
CA LEU A 82 -19.28 0.55 5.04
C LEU A 82 -19.74 0.46 3.60
N GLN A 83 -20.30 1.57 3.10
CA GLN A 83 -20.68 1.67 1.69
C GLN A 83 -19.43 1.61 0.82
N HIS A 84 -19.53 0.82 -0.25
CA HIS A 84 -18.48 0.78 -1.27
C HIS A 84 -18.38 2.12 -2.00
N LEU A 85 -17.16 2.52 -2.31
CA LEU A 85 -16.90 3.65 -3.18
C LEU A 85 -17.28 3.26 -4.62
N ARG A 86 -17.98 4.15 -5.32
CA ARG A 86 -18.17 4.00 -6.77
C ARG A 86 -16.94 4.52 -7.50
N GLY A 87 -15.87 3.75 -7.49
CA GLY A 87 -14.62 4.15 -8.13
C GLY A 87 -13.50 3.15 -7.94
N GLN A 88 -12.42 3.40 -8.69
CA GLN A 88 -11.23 2.57 -8.68
C GLN A 88 -10.45 2.75 -7.38
N VAL A 89 -10.00 1.65 -6.78
CA VAL A 89 -9.16 1.60 -5.59
C VAL A 89 -7.95 0.70 -5.83
N LEU A 90 -6.91 0.86 -5.02
CA LEU A 90 -5.81 -0.08 -4.94
C LEU A 90 -6.15 -1.13 -3.87
N HIS A 91 -6.24 -2.38 -4.30
CA HIS A 91 -6.51 -3.53 -3.45
C HIS A 91 -5.24 -4.34 -3.24
N LEU A 92 -4.94 -4.68 -1.99
CA LEU A 92 -3.84 -5.57 -1.62
C LEU A 92 -4.44 -6.74 -0.84
N GLN A 93 -4.17 -7.96 -1.27
CA GLN A 93 -4.54 -9.16 -0.56
C GLN A 93 -3.30 -9.99 -0.25
N ALA A 94 -3.22 -10.52 0.97
CA ALA A 94 -2.07 -11.29 1.42
C ALA A 94 -2.46 -12.32 2.48
N PRO A 95 -1.80 -13.49 2.51
CA PRO A 95 -1.88 -14.40 3.65
C PRO A 95 -1.18 -13.83 4.90
N ASN A 96 -0.28 -12.86 4.71
CA ASN A 96 0.44 -12.16 5.77
C ASN A 96 0.68 -10.70 5.33
N CYS A 97 0.26 -9.73 6.14
CA CYS A 97 0.36 -8.31 5.81
C CYS A 97 1.81 -7.80 5.61
N ARG A 98 2.83 -8.58 5.98
CA ARG A 98 4.26 -8.23 5.82
C ARG A 98 4.85 -8.64 4.47
N THR A 99 4.20 -9.57 3.76
CA THR A 99 4.77 -10.21 2.56
C THR A 99 4.23 -9.61 1.26
N THR A 100 3.14 -8.85 1.32
CA THR A 100 2.57 -8.13 0.19
C THR A 100 2.42 -6.67 0.56
N TYR A 101 3.09 -5.79 -0.19
CA TYR A 101 3.14 -4.38 0.16
C TYR A 101 3.35 -3.47 -1.05
N ILE A 102 2.98 -2.22 -0.85
CA ILE A 102 3.37 -1.09 -1.70
C ILE A 102 4.28 -0.17 -0.90
N ARG A 103 5.40 0.26 -1.50
CA ARG A 103 6.39 1.13 -0.85
C ARG A 103 6.76 2.29 -1.76
N PHE A 104 6.84 3.49 -1.18
CA PHE A 104 7.33 4.69 -1.86
C PHE A 104 8.69 5.08 -1.27
N GLY A 105 9.72 5.10 -2.11
CA GLY A 105 11.11 5.28 -1.69
C GLY A 105 11.74 4.04 -1.03
N SER A 106 12.94 4.19 -0.47
CA SER A 106 13.67 3.09 0.19
C SER A 106 13.77 3.28 1.70
N LEU A 107 13.63 2.17 2.43
CA LEU A 107 13.86 2.07 3.88
C LEU A 107 15.25 1.47 4.20
N ASP A 108 16.04 1.12 3.19
CA ASP A 108 17.33 0.45 3.41
C ASP A 108 18.32 1.42 4.05
N LYS A 109 19.04 0.97 5.08
CA LYS A 109 20.10 1.75 5.73
C LYS A 109 21.12 2.22 4.68
N GLY A 110 21.37 3.52 4.64
CA GLY A 110 22.29 4.16 3.70
C GLY A 110 21.71 4.51 2.32
N LYS A 111 20.58 3.90 1.89
CA LYS A 111 19.92 4.27 0.63
C LYS A 111 18.78 5.26 0.81
N TRP A 112 18.23 5.40 2.00
CA TRP A 112 17.14 6.36 2.27
C TRP A 112 17.53 7.81 1.91
N LYS A 113 18.81 8.20 1.99
CA LYS A 113 19.29 9.53 1.59
C LYS A 113 19.19 9.76 0.09
N THR A 114 19.40 8.72 -0.73
CA THR A 114 19.30 8.82 -2.19
C THR A 114 17.85 8.63 -2.64
N ASP A 115 17.19 7.61 -2.12
CA ASP A 115 15.94 7.05 -2.64
C ASP A 115 14.72 7.40 -1.77
N GLY A 116 14.90 8.12 -0.66
CA GLY A 116 13.80 8.63 0.15
C GLY A 116 12.98 9.69 -0.58
N LEU A 117 11.75 9.92 -0.14
CA LEU A 117 10.85 10.88 -0.78
C LEU A 117 11.26 12.34 -0.54
N GLY A 118 11.81 12.64 0.65
CA GLY A 118 12.24 14.00 1.02
C GLY A 118 11.09 14.98 1.21
N VAL A 119 9.96 14.51 1.75
CA VAL A 119 8.79 15.34 2.03
C VAL A 119 9.01 16.12 3.31
N LYS A 120 8.78 17.43 3.26
CA LYS A 120 8.90 18.32 4.42
C LYS A 120 7.54 18.77 4.97
N LEU A 121 6.45 18.24 4.41
CA LEU A 121 5.10 18.55 4.86
C LEU A 121 4.84 17.91 6.23
N PRO A 122 4.16 18.61 7.16
CA PRO A 122 3.99 18.17 8.54
C PRO A 122 2.94 17.06 8.71
N VAL A 123 2.11 16.82 7.70
CA VAL A 123 0.97 15.89 7.78
C VAL A 123 1.01 14.93 6.61
N VAL A 124 0.80 13.65 6.91
CA VAL A 124 0.54 12.59 5.95
C VAL A 124 -0.91 12.14 6.10
N HIS A 125 -1.58 11.90 4.97
CA HIS A 125 -2.97 11.47 4.94
C HIS A 125 -3.11 10.20 4.10
N PHE A 126 -3.85 9.22 4.63
CA PHE A 126 -4.17 7.98 3.95
C PHE A 126 -5.68 7.83 3.84
N GLN A 127 -6.17 7.42 2.67
CA GLN A 127 -7.57 7.03 2.47
C GLN A 127 -7.62 5.51 2.37
N LEU A 128 -8.19 4.88 3.39
CA LEU A 128 -8.18 3.43 3.57
C LEU A 128 -9.60 2.94 3.83
N LYS A 129 -9.93 1.77 3.27
CA LYS A 129 -11.17 1.06 3.57
C LYS A 129 -10.86 -0.01 4.60
N GLU A 130 -11.66 -0.05 5.66
CA GLU A 130 -11.60 -1.12 6.66
C GLU A 130 -12.21 -2.39 6.04
N LEU A 131 -11.51 -3.52 6.14
CA LEU A 131 -11.93 -4.82 5.59
C LEU A 131 -12.05 -5.94 6.64
N GLY A 132 -11.96 -5.63 7.94
CA GLY A 132 -11.94 -6.61 9.03
C GLY A 132 -10.64 -7.41 9.12
N GLN A 133 -9.58 -6.97 8.43
CA GLN A 133 -8.32 -7.70 8.28
C GLN A 133 -7.14 -6.98 8.92
N GLU A 134 -6.08 -7.74 9.21
CA GLU A 134 -4.83 -7.18 9.71
C GLU A 134 -4.11 -6.35 8.64
N MET A 135 -3.75 -5.12 8.99
CA MET A 135 -2.92 -4.26 8.15
C MET A 135 -1.99 -3.38 8.98
N TYR A 136 -0.92 -2.91 8.35
CA TYR A 136 -0.07 -1.88 8.93
C TYR A 136 0.46 -0.91 7.88
N LEU A 137 0.93 0.23 8.36
CA LEU A 137 1.59 1.27 7.59
C LEU A 137 2.89 1.64 8.30
N ASP A 138 3.95 1.82 7.51
CA ASP A 138 5.23 2.34 7.99
C ASP A 138 5.49 3.69 7.34
N VAL A 139 5.87 4.67 8.16
CA VAL A 139 6.33 5.99 7.71
C VAL A 139 7.72 6.22 8.27
N ALA A 140 8.72 6.25 7.39
CA ALA A 140 10.07 6.69 7.78
C ALA A 140 10.12 8.21 7.87
N VAL A 141 10.63 8.70 8.99
CA VAL A 141 10.87 10.10 9.30
C VAL A 141 12.34 10.30 9.59
N VAL A 142 12.85 11.48 9.24
CA VAL A 142 14.24 11.88 9.51
C VAL A 142 14.17 13.10 10.42
N ASP A 143 14.91 13.06 11.52
CA ASP A 143 14.98 14.17 12.46
C ASP A 143 16.01 15.23 12.05
N ASP A 144 16.21 16.23 12.91
CA ASP A 144 17.19 17.30 12.72
C ASP A 144 18.64 16.86 12.89
N GLN A 145 18.87 15.66 13.42
CA GLN A 145 20.17 15.01 13.55
C GLN A 145 20.48 14.09 12.36
N ASP A 146 19.63 14.09 11.32
CA ASP A 146 19.77 13.23 10.12
C ASP A 146 19.65 11.73 10.45
N GLU A 147 18.98 11.41 11.56
CA GLU A 147 18.68 10.05 11.99
C GLU A 147 17.28 9.63 11.51
N MET A 148 17.22 8.42 10.95
CA MET A 148 15.98 7.86 10.40
C MET A 148 15.29 6.96 11.43
N THR A 149 14.02 7.25 11.70
CA THR A 149 13.13 6.44 12.54
C THR A 149 11.91 6.02 11.74
N VAL A 150 11.35 4.84 12.01
CA VAL A 150 10.11 4.36 11.39
C VAL A 150 8.97 4.42 12.40
N VAL A 151 7.91 5.13 12.05
CA VAL A 151 6.63 5.11 12.77
C VAL A 151 5.73 4.07 12.12
N ARG A 152 5.38 3.03 12.87
CA ARG A 152 4.44 1.99 12.45
C ARG A 152 3.08 2.19 13.10
N CYS A 153 2.03 2.12 12.29
CA CYS A 153 0.65 2.00 12.75
C CYS A 153 0.09 0.65 12.28
N SER A 154 -0.52 -0.13 13.17
CA SER A 154 -1.10 -1.44 12.83
C SER A 154 -2.46 -1.65 13.49
N THR A 155 -3.30 -2.52 12.93
CA THR A 155 -4.64 -2.78 13.45
C THR A 155 -4.69 -3.73 14.65
N TRP A 156 -3.59 -4.44 14.95
CA TRP A 156 -3.54 -5.43 16.03
C TRP A 156 -2.74 -4.98 17.28
N GLN A 157 -1.94 -3.92 17.20
CA GLN A 157 -1.20 -3.40 18.36
C GLN A 157 -2.03 -2.37 19.14
N ALA A 158 -2.50 -2.76 20.32
CA ALA A 158 -3.33 -1.91 21.17
C ALA A 158 -2.58 -0.79 21.89
N ARG A 159 -1.24 -0.86 21.99
CA ARG A 159 -0.41 0.11 22.72
C ARG A 159 0.82 0.47 21.92
N ALA A 160 1.22 1.73 22.02
CA ALA A 160 2.50 2.18 21.49
C ALA A 160 3.65 1.51 22.26
N SER A 161 4.61 0.95 21.53
CA SER A 161 5.86 0.42 22.07
C SER A 161 7.03 1.17 21.45
N ARG A 162 8.02 1.54 22.27
CA ARG A 162 9.33 1.98 21.76
C ARG A 162 10.11 0.72 21.39
N GLN A 163 10.47 0.57 20.12
CA GLN A 163 11.41 -0.44 19.63
C GLN A 163 12.69 0.24 19.19
#